data_AF-A0A485JDD4-F1
#
_entry.id   AF-A0A485JDD4-F1
#
_cell.length_a   1.000
_cell.length_b   1.000
_cell.length_c   1.000
_cell.angle_alpha   90.00
_cell.angle_beta   90.00
_cell.angle_gamma   90.00
#
_symmetry.space_group_name_H-M   'P 1'
#
loop_
_entity.id
_entity.type
_entity.pdbx_description
1 polymer ?
#
loop_
_entity_poly.entity_id
_entity_poly.type
_entity_poly.pdbx_seq_one_letter_code
_entity_poly.pdbx_strand_id
1 'polypeptide(L)'
;MIERVLNLNQRTVSSIMTSRHDIEHIDLNAPEEEIRQLLERNQHTRLVVTDGDDAEDLLGVVHVIDLLQQSLRGEPLNLRVLIRQPLVFPETLPLLPALEQFRNARTHFAFWWMSLVQWKGL
;
A
#
# COMPACT_ATOMS: atom_id res chain seq x y z
N MET A 1 22.98 17.69 4.10
CA MET A 1 22.30 16.86 3.06
C MET A 1 23.18 15.71 2.56
N ILE A 2 24.46 15.94 2.23
CA ILE A 2 25.36 14.90 1.70
C ILE A 2 25.47 13.67 2.62
N GLU A 3 25.67 13.86 3.92
CA GLU A 3 25.78 12.77 4.90
C GLU A 3 24.54 11.86 4.94
N ARG A 4 23.32 12.42 4.85
CA ARG A 4 22.08 11.63 4.82
C ARG A 4 21.97 10.76 3.58
N VAL A 5 22.48 11.24 2.43
CA VAL A 5 22.49 10.48 1.17
C VAL A 5 23.51 9.34 1.24
N LEU A 6 24.70 9.59 1.81
CA LEU A 6 25.72 8.56 2.01
C LEU A 6 25.23 7.43 2.93
N ASN A 7 24.44 7.77 3.96
CA ASN A 7 23.87 6.80 4.88
C ASN A 7 22.78 5.91 4.25
N LEU A 8 22.22 6.26 3.09
CA LEU A 8 21.24 5.40 2.40
C LEU A 8 21.85 4.07 1.92
N ASN A 9 23.15 4.06 1.61
CA ASN A 9 23.85 2.86 1.14
C ASN A 9 23.95 1.77 2.24
N GLN A 10 23.86 2.16 3.51
CA GLN A 10 23.99 1.25 4.66
C GLN A 10 22.63 0.82 5.22
N ARG A 11 21.52 1.22 4.57
CA ARG A 11 20.16 1.00 5.05
C ARG A 11 19.41 0.01 4.16
N THR A 12 18.51 -0.73 4.80
CA THR A 12 17.55 -1.64 4.17
C THR A 12 16.15 -1.03 4.16
N VAL A 13 15.26 -1.58 3.34
CA VAL A 13 13.82 -1.24 3.31
C VAL A 13 13.21 -1.31 4.71
N SER A 14 13.55 -2.35 5.49
CA SER A 14 13.06 -2.50 6.85
C SER A 14 13.35 -1.33 7.79
N SER A 15 14.41 -0.55 7.52
CA SER A 15 14.80 0.57 8.37
C SER A 15 13.97 1.85 8.16
N ILE A 16 13.13 1.91 7.12
CA ILE A 16 12.32 3.09 6.77
C ILE A 16 10.84 2.76 6.51
N MET A 17 10.44 1.50 6.64
CA MET A 17 9.08 1.07 6.35
C MET A 17 8.07 1.59 7.38
N THR A 18 6.81 1.75 6.95
CA THR A 18 5.70 1.99 7.87
C THR A 18 5.36 0.68 8.58
N SER A 19 5.20 0.68 9.90
CA SER A 19 4.75 -0.52 10.61
C SER A 19 3.35 -0.91 10.13
N ARG A 20 3.05 -2.22 10.04
CA ARG A 20 1.71 -2.71 9.66
C ARG A 20 0.59 -2.12 10.53
N HIS A 21 0.90 -1.84 11.81
CA HIS A 21 -0.07 -1.27 12.76
C HIS A 21 -0.39 0.21 12.49
N ASP A 22 0.46 0.88 11.71
CA ASP A 22 0.31 2.29 11.34
C ASP A 22 -0.24 2.45 9.91
N ILE A 23 -0.60 1.35 9.24
CA ILE A 23 -1.17 1.38 7.89
C ILE A 23 -2.69 1.50 7.98
N GLU A 24 -3.22 2.59 7.44
CA GLU A 24 -4.66 2.72 7.19
C GLU A 24 -5.08 1.74 6.09
N HIS A 25 -6.06 0.90 6.43
CA HIS A 25 -6.57 -0.16 5.56
C HIS A 25 -8.10 -0.15 5.56
N ILE A 26 -8.67 -0.82 4.57
CA ILE A 26 -10.12 -1.02 4.45
C ILE A 26 -10.43 -2.47 4.08
N ASP A 27 -11.41 -3.04 4.77
CA ASP A 27 -11.89 -4.38 4.47
C ASP A 27 -12.58 -4.40 3.10
N LEU A 28 -12.31 -5.45 2.31
CA LEU A 28 -12.89 -5.63 0.99
C LEU A 28 -14.43 -5.73 1.01
N ASN A 29 -14.97 -6.21 2.11
CA ASN A 29 -16.39 -6.41 2.36
C ASN A 29 -16.99 -5.25 3.18
N ALA A 30 -16.22 -4.19 3.45
CA ALA A 30 -16.71 -3.00 4.14
C ALA A 30 -17.95 -2.42 3.41
N PRO A 31 -18.99 -2.00 4.15
CA PRO A 31 -20.14 -1.36 3.56
C PRO A 31 -19.73 -0.04 2.88
N GLU A 32 -20.42 0.32 1.80
CA GLU A 32 -20.09 1.52 1.02
C GLU A 32 -20.04 2.81 1.86
N GLU A 33 -20.91 2.91 2.87
CA GLU A 33 -20.92 4.04 3.82
C GLU A 33 -19.59 4.18 4.58
N GLU A 34 -18.98 3.06 4.98
CA GLU A 34 -17.68 3.07 5.64
C GLU A 34 -16.56 3.48 4.67
N ILE A 35 -16.63 3.02 3.42
CA ILE A 35 -15.72 3.47 2.36
C ILE A 35 -15.83 5.00 2.21
N ARG A 36 -17.05 5.56 2.19
CA ARG A 36 -17.27 7.01 2.07
C ARG A 36 -16.72 7.78 3.27
N GLN A 37 -17.01 7.35 4.49
CA GLN A 37 -16.47 7.97 5.71
C GLN A 37 -14.94 7.94 5.73
N LEU A 38 -14.35 6.83 5.26
CA LEU A 38 -12.91 6.71 5.14
C LEU A 38 -12.35 7.67 4.08
N LEU A 39 -13.00 7.83 2.91
CA LEU A 39 -12.59 8.79 1.89
C LEU A 39 -12.64 10.25 2.37
N GLU A 40 -13.55 10.60 3.29
CA GLU A 40 -13.65 11.95 3.85
C GLU A 40 -12.52 12.29 4.84
N ARG A 41 -12.09 11.32 5.66
CA ARG A 41 -11.08 11.53 6.71
C ARG A 41 -9.65 11.24 6.26
N ASN A 42 -9.48 10.41 5.23
CA ASN A 42 -8.19 9.90 4.79
C ASN A 42 -7.31 11.01 4.17
N GLN A 43 -6.04 11.04 4.55
CA GLN A 43 -5.03 11.98 4.03
C GLN A 43 -4.04 11.32 3.04
N HIS A 44 -4.18 10.02 2.81
CA HIS A 44 -3.32 9.22 1.96
C HIS A 44 -3.87 9.10 0.54
N THR A 45 -2.96 8.89 -0.42
CA THR A 45 -3.32 8.72 -1.84
C THR A 45 -3.64 7.28 -2.22
N ARG A 46 -3.32 6.34 -1.33
CA ARG A 46 -3.50 4.90 -1.50
C ARG A 46 -4.02 4.32 -0.19
N LEU A 47 -4.88 3.33 -0.32
CA LEU A 47 -5.42 2.56 0.78
C LEU A 47 -5.04 1.11 0.60
N VAL A 48 -4.65 0.46 1.68
CA VAL A 48 -4.44 -0.99 1.69
C VAL A 48 -5.79 -1.68 1.81
N VAL A 49 -6.01 -2.71 1.00
CA VAL A 49 -7.23 -3.49 1.02
C VAL A 49 -6.95 -4.85 1.66
N THR A 50 -7.80 -5.23 2.61
CA THR A 50 -7.70 -6.50 3.36
C THR A 50 -8.91 -7.40 3.10
N ASP A 51 -8.79 -8.69 3.37
CA ASP A 51 -9.93 -9.62 3.47
C ASP A 51 -10.09 -10.09 4.91
N GLY A 52 -11.06 -9.53 5.64
CA GLY A 52 -11.28 -9.73 7.05
C GLY A 52 -10.73 -8.60 7.94
N ASP A 53 -11.21 -8.62 9.19
CA ASP A 53 -10.93 -7.59 10.21
C ASP A 53 -9.47 -7.58 10.70
N ASP A 54 -8.74 -8.70 10.58
CA ASP A 54 -7.46 -8.90 11.27
C ASP A 54 -6.23 -8.32 10.54
N ALA A 55 -6.42 -7.62 9.41
CA ALA A 55 -5.34 -7.05 8.59
C ALA A 55 -4.22 -8.03 8.18
N GLU A 56 -4.43 -9.34 8.35
CA GLU A 56 -3.45 -10.39 8.03
C GLU A 56 -3.42 -10.68 6.52
N ASP A 57 -4.59 -10.68 5.88
CA ASP A 57 -4.73 -10.95 4.45
C ASP A 57 -4.73 -9.65 3.63
N LEU A 58 -3.52 -9.13 3.37
CA LEU A 58 -3.30 -7.98 2.50
C LEU A 58 -3.54 -8.35 1.03
N LEU A 59 -4.63 -7.87 0.45
CA LEU A 59 -5.01 -8.16 -0.94
C LEU A 59 -4.32 -7.27 -1.97
N GLY A 60 -3.94 -6.05 -1.58
CA GLY A 60 -3.35 -5.07 -2.50
C GLY A 60 -3.65 -3.63 -2.10
N VAL A 61 -3.60 -2.73 -3.06
CA VAL A 61 -3.88 -1.31 -2.85
C VAL A 61 -4.93 -0.77 -3.82
N VAL A 62 -5.69 0.21 -3.34
CA VAL A 62 -6.58 1.02 -4.18
C VAL A 62 -6.09 2.46 -4.16
N HIS A 63 -6.13 3.11 -5.32
CA HIS A 63 -5.90 4.54 -5.43
C HIS A 63 -7.18 5.29 -5.03
N VAL A 64 -7.06 6.21 -4.07
CA VAL A 64 -8.19 7.01 -3.58
C VAL A 64 -8.87 7.78 -4.70
N ILE A 65 -8.09 8.27 -5.68
CA ILE A 65 -8.63 8.99 -6.83
C ILE A 65 -9.59 8.14 -7.69
N ASP A 66 -9.39 6.83 -7.77
CA ASP A 66 -10.25 5.96 -8.57
C ASP A 66 -11.62 5.77 -7.89
N LEU A 67 -11.64 5.66 -6.55
CA LEU A 67 -12.88 5.64 -5.76
C LEU A 67 -13.61 6.98 -5.83
N LEU A 68 -12.88 8.09 -5.75
CA LEU A 68 -13.46 9.42 -5.92
C LEU A 68 -14.08 9.57 -7.31
N GLN A 69 -13.46 9.03 -8.36
CA GLN A 69 -14.03 9.03 -9.71
C GLN A 69 -15.33 8.23 -9.80
N GLN A 70 -15.42 7.05 -9.18
CA GLN A 70 -16.68 6.30 -9.09
C GLN A 70 -17.77 7.12 -8.39
N SER A 71 -17.44 7.71 -7.24
CA SER A 71 -18.37 8.57 -6.48
C SER A 71 -18.88 9.75 -7.32
N LEU A 72 -17.98 10.45 -8.01
CA LEU A 72 -18.33 11.61 -8.87
C LEU A 72 -19.22 11.22 -10.06
N ARG A 73 -19.14 9.97 -10.53
CA ARG A 73 -20.00 9.44 -11.61
C ARG A 73 -21.33 8.90 -11.09
N GLY A 74 -21.54 8.85 -9.78
CA GLY A 74 -22.69 8.19 -9.18
C GLY A 74 -22.66 6.67 -9.33
N GLU A 75 -21.48 6.09 -9.54
CA GLU A 75 -21.27 4.63 -9.59
C GLU A 75 -21.10 4.07 -8.16
N PRO A 76 -21.50 2.81 -7.90
CA PRO A 76 -21.21 2.15 -6.64
C PRO A 76 -19.70 2.09 -6.38
N LEU A 77 -19.29 2.29 -5.12
CA LEU A 77 -17.87 2.19 -4.77
C LEU A 77 -17.47 0.72 -4.72
N ASN A 78 -16.57 0.32 -5.62
CA ASN A 78 -16.19 -1.07 -5.77
C ASN A 78 -14.68 -1.23 -5.63
N LEU A 79 -14.24 -1.63 -4.43
CA LEU A 79 -12.83 -1.90 -4.13
C LEU A 79 -12.29 -3.05 -5.01
N ARG A 80 -13.05 -4.13 -5.19
CA ARG A 80 -12.59 -5.36 -5.89
C ARG A 80 -12.05 -5.07 -7.30
N VAL A 81 -12.73 -4.20 -8.04
CA VAL A 81 -12.32 -3.88 -9.43
C VAL A 81 -11.18 -2.88 -9.50
N LEU A 82 -10.87 -2.20 -8.39
CA LEU A 82 -9.83 -1.18 -8.30
C LEU A 82 -8.54 -1.66 -7.63
N ILE A 83 -8.54 -2.86 -7.03
CA ILE A 83 -7.35 -3.44 -6.39
C ILE A 83 -6.22 -3.58 -7.42
N ARG A 84 -5.04 -3.11 -7.03
CA ARG A 84 -3.79 -3.26 -7.77
C ARG A 84 -2.75 -3.90 -6.88
N GLN A 85 -1.95 -4.78 -7.47
CA GLN A 85 -0.83 -5.37 -6.74
C GLN A 85 0.37 -4.41 -6.73
N PRO A 86 0.81 -3.94 -5.55
CA PRO A 86 2.02 -3.13 -5.47
C PRO A 86 3.26 -4.00 -5.70
N LEU A 87 4.41 -3.36 -5.91
CA LEU A 87 5.69 -4.08 -5.84
C LEU A 87 5.84 -4.72 -4.47
N VAL A 88 6.49 -5.87 -4.39
CA VAL A 88 6.81 -6.53 -3.12
C VAL A 88 8.32 -6.62 -2.98
N PHE A 89 8.85 -6.12 -1.86
CA PHE A 89 10.26 -6.18 -1.54
C PHE A 89 10.55 -7.09 -0.35
N PRO A 90 11.66 -7.86 -0.38
CA PRO A 90 12.13 -8.49 0.84
C PRO A 90 12.62 -7.40 1.81
N GLU A 91 12.36 -7.57 3.10
CA GLU A 91 12.76 -6.61 4.13
C GLU A 91 14.27 -6.31 4.15
N THR A 92 15.07 -7.28 3.72
CA THR A 92 16.53 -7.20 3.63
C THR A 92 17.03 -6.46 2.38
N LEU A 93 16.14 -6.03 1.47
CA LEU A 93 16.53 -5.31 0.26
C LEU A 93 17.23 -3.98 0.64
N PRO A 94 18.44 -3.71 0.13
CA PRO A 94 19.08 -2.40 0.34
C PRO A 94 18.28 -1.27 -0.32
N LEU A 95 18.32 -0.07 0.27
CA LEU A 95 17.48 1.05 -0.18
C LEU A 95 17.79 1.53 -1.61
N LEU A 96 19.06 1.58 -2.02
CA LEU A 96 19.42 2.07 -3.34
C LEU A 96 18.81 1.21 -4.48
N PRO A 97 18.96 -0.13 -4.48
CA PRO A 97 18.21 -0.99 -5.40
C PRO A 97 16.69 -0.82 -5.34
N ALA A 98 16.11 -0.62 -4.15
CA ALA A 98 14.67 -0.40 -4.02
C ALA A 98 14.22 0.90 -4.71
N LEU A 99 15.00 1.98 -4.59
CA LEU A 99 14.76 3.25 -5.27
C LEU A 99 14.84 3.12 -6.79
N GLU A 100 15.78 2.32 -7.30
CA GLU A 100 15.88 2.04 -8.74
C GLU A 100 14.66 1.28 -9.25
N GLN A 101 14.17 0.29 -8.50
CA GLN A 101 12.96 -0.46 -8.84
C GLN A 101 11.72 0.44 -8.83
N PHE A 102 11.57 1.32 -7.84
CA PHE A 102 10.51 2.33 -7.81
C PHE A 102 10.53 3.23 -9.06
N ARG A 103 11.71 3.72 -9.43
CA ARG A 103 11.88 4.56 -10.63
C ARG A 103 11.48 3.81 -11.90
N ASN A 104 11.88 2.55 -12.05
CA ASN A 104 11.58 1.74 -13.23
C ASN A 104 10.09 1.39 -13.32
N ALA A 105 9.47 1.05 -12.19
CA ALA A 105 8.05 0.71 -12.12
C ALA A 105 7.12 1.94 -12.10
N ARG A 106 7.67 3.16 -12.01
CA ARG A 106 6.91 4.42 -11.91
C ARG A 106 5.87 4.43 -10.78
N THR A 107 6.20 3.77 -9.67
CA THR A 107 5.39 3.76 -8.45
C THR A 107 6.22 4.25 -7.28
N HIS A 108 5.53 4.76 -6.26
CA HIS A 108 6.13 5.25 -5.01
C HIS A 108 5.69 4.40 -3.80
N PHE A 109 5.07 3.24 -4.08
CA PHE A 109 4.47 2.39 -3.08
C PHE A 109 4.80 0.93 -3.37
N ALA A 110 5.24 0.22 -2.34
CA ALA A 110 5.54 -1.20 -2.35
C ALA A 110 5.08 -1.80 -1.03
N PHE A 111 4.66 -3.05 -1.05
CA PHE A 111 4.63 -3.88 0.14
C PHE A 111 6.01 -4.45 0.43
N TRP A 112 6.21 -4.82 1.68
CA TRP A 112 7.38 -5.54 2.13
C TRP A 112 6.94 -6.85 2.73
N TRP A 113 7.85 -7.81 2.65
CA TRP A 113 7.58 -9.17 3.06
C TRP A 113 8.63 -9.72 4.01
N MET A 114 8.16 -10.25 5.14
CA MET A 114 8.98 -10.99 6.09
C MET A 114 8.97 -12.46 5.72
N SER A 115 10.15 -13.08 5.63
CA SER A 115 10.45 -14.48 5.25
C SER A 115 9.53 -15.58 5.83
N LEU A 116 8.74 -15.30 6.88
CA LEU A 116 7.94 -16.28 7.64
C LEU A 116 6.43 -16.26 7.38
N VAL A 117 5.87 -15.23 6.76
CA VAL A 117 4.44 -15.25 6.37
C VAL A 117 4.38 -15.84 4.93
N GLN A 118 3.22 -16.15 4.34
CA GLN A 118 3.05 -16.49 2.90
C GLN A 118 2.18 -15.42 2.19
N TRP A 119 2.71 -14.63 1.25
CA TRP A 119 1.95 -13.57 0.59
C TRP A 119 1.25 -14.34 -0.49
N LYS A 120 -0.04 -14.60 -0.27
CA LYS A 120 -0.88 -15.29 -1.24
C LYS A 120 -1.19 -14.32 -2.38
N GLY A 121 -0.16 -13.99 -3.15
CA GLY A 121 -0.33 -13.47 -4.48
C GLY A 121 -1.08 -14.53 -5.27
N LEU A 122 -2.26 -14.16 -5.75
CA LEU A 122 -2.89 -14.82 -6.90
C LEU A 122 -2.02 -14.59 -8.15
#